data_AF-A0A1I5CS39-F1
#
_entry.id   AF-A0A1I5CS39-F1
#
_cell.length_a   1.000
_cell.length_b   1.000
_cell.length_c   1.000
_cell.angle_alpha   90.00
_cell.angle_beta   90.00
_cell.angle_gamma   90.00
#
_symmetry.space_group_name_H-M   'P 1'
#
loop_
_entity.id
_entity.type
_entity.pdbx_description
1 polymer ?
#
loop_
_entity_poly.entity_id
_entity_poly.type
_entity_poly.pdbx_seq_one_letter_code
_entity_poly.pdbx_strand_id
1 'polypeptide(L)' 'MLAEQGGLCAICVKAPAEHVDHCHETGRVRALLCSNCNGGLGQFKDDPVVLRAAAEYVLRYRALQAGEGAAL' A
#
# COMPACT_ATOMS: atom_id res chain seq x y z
N MET A 1 -19.05 -1.52 4.55
CA MET A 1 -17.67 -1.55 4.04
C MET A 1 -17.55 -1.13 2.58
N LEU A 2 -18.03 -1.88 1.58
CA LEU A 2 -17.85 -1.49 0.15
C LEU A 2 -18.47 -0.13 -0.21
N ALA A 3 -19.73 0.10 0.17
CA ALA A 3 -20.40 1.39 -0.07
C ALA A 3 -19.76 2.54 0.72
N GLU A 4 -19.37 2.30 1.97
CA GLU A 4 -18.70 3.29 2.84
C GLU A 4 -17.31 3.69 2.30
N GLN A 5 -16.61 2.77 1.63
CA GLN A 5 -15.35 3.03 0.94
C GLN A 5 -15.52 3.59 -0.49
N GLY A 6 -16.76 3.82 -0.95
CA GLY A 6 -17.04 4.25 -2.33
C GLY A 6 -16.59 3.24 -3.40
N GLY A 7 -16.49 1.96 -3.06
CA GLY A 7 -16.02 0.91 -3.97
C GLY A 7 -14.51 0.87 -4.20
N LEU A 8 -13.72 1.69 -3.51
CA LEU A 8 -12.28 1.83 -3.73
C LEU A 8 -11.43 1.22 -2.61
N CYS A 9 -10.23 0.78 -2.98
CA CYS A 9 -9.19 0.30 -2.07
C CYS A 9 -8.88 1.35 -1.00
N ALA A 10 -8.92 0.96 0.27
CA ALA A 10 -8.67 1.86 1.41
C ALA A 10 -7.22 2.41 1.48
N ILE A 11 -6.25 1.78 0.81
CA ILE A 11 -4.85 2.24 0.79
C ILE A 11 -4.58 3.17 -0.39
N CYS A 12 -4.80 2.71 -1.62
CA CYS A 12 -4.38 3.47 -2.80
C CYS A 12 -5.47 4.42 -3.33
N VAL A 13 -6.74 4.19 -2.98
CA VAL A 13 -7.91 4.97 -3.42
C VAL A 13 -7.98 5.13 -4.96
N LYS A 14 -7.44 4.16 -5.70
CA LYS A 14 -7.30 4.20 -7.16
C LYS A 14 -7.90 2.99 -7.87
N ALA A 15 -7.97 1.87 -7.18
CA ALA A 15 -8.41 0.59 -7.75
C ALA A 15 -9.61 0.05 -6.96
N PRO A 16 -10.43 -0.83 -7.58
CA PRO A 16 -11.55 -1.46 -6.91
C PRO A 16 -11.16 -2.19 -5.62
N ALA A 17 -12.04 -2.11 -4.62
CA ALA A 17 -11.90 -2.81 -3.34
C ALA A 17 -12.45 -4.25 -3.46
N GLU A 18 -11.57 -5.19 -3.79
CA GLU A 18 -11.94 -6.57 -4.16
C GLU A 18 -11.63 -7.59 -3.05
N HIS A 19 -10.76 -7.26 -2.09
CA HIS A 19 -10.24 -8.20 -1.10
C HIS A 19 -10.54 -7.71 0.32
N VAL A 20 -11.05 -8.60 1.19
CA VAL A 20 -11.24 -8.33 2.62
C VAL A 20 -9.91 -8.50 3.36
N ASP A 21 -9.35 -7.40 3.79
CA ASP A 21 -8.12 -7.36 4.58
C ASP A 21 -8.43 -7.52 6.07
N HIS A 22 -7.59 -8.28 6.78
CA HIS A 22 -7.79 -8.62 8.19
C HIS A 22 -6.47 -8.77 8.93
N CYS A 23 -6.49 -8.51 10.24
CA CYS A 23 -5.33 -8.70 11.10
C CYS A 23 -5.05 -10.20 11.30
N HIS A 24 -3.85 -10.65 10.94
CA HIS A 24 -3.45 -12.06 11.06
C HIS A 24 -3.32 -12.56 12.53
N GLU A 25 -3.23 -11.66 13.51
CA GLU A 25 -3.16 -12.02 14.93
C GLU A 25 -4.55 -12.17 15.58
N THR A 26 -5.49 -11.29 15.21
CA THR A 26 -6.79 -11.17 15.89
C THR A 26 -7.97 -11.64 15.04
N GLY A 27 -7.76 -11.83 13.73
CA GLY A 27 -8.83 -12.12 12.76
C GLY A 27 -9.78 -10.95 12.49
N ARG A 28 -9.58 -9.79 13.13
CA ARG A 28 -10.45 -8.62 12.92
C ARG A 28 -10.26 -8.07 11.51
N VAL A 29 -11.38 -7.89 10.80
CA VAL A 29 -11.40 -7.22 9.50
C VAL A 29 -10.95 -5.77 9.67
N ARG A 30 -10.06 -5.33 8.78
CA ARG A 30 -9.58 -3.95 8.70
C ARG A 30 -10.42 -3.18 7.67
N ALA A 31 -10.24 -3.48 6.39
CA ALA A 31 -10.88 -2.75 5.28
C ALA A 31 -10.96 -3.63 4.02
N LEU A 32 -11.54 -3.10 2.94
CA LEU A 32 -11.39 -3.67 1.60
C LEU A 32 -10.21 -3.05 0.86
N LEU A 33 -9.39 -3.89 0.23
CA LEU A 33 -8.21 -3.50 -0.54
C LEU A 33 -8.27 -4.03 -1.98
N CYS A 34 -7.47 -3.44 -2.87
CA CYS A 34 -7.21 -4.05 -4.17
C CYS A 34 -6.15 -5.17 -4.04
N SER A 35 -6.06 -6.05 -5.04
CA SER A 35 -5.13 -7.19 -5.04
C SER A 35 -3.67 -6.77 -4.77
N ASN A 36 -3.21 -5.68 -5.41
CA ASN A 36 -1.83 -5.21 -5.27
C ASN A 36 -1.51 -4.69 -3.86
N CYS A 37 -2.41 -3.90 -3.26
CA CYS A 37 -2.19 -3.38 -1.91
C CYS A 37 -2.26 -4.49 -0.86
N ASN A 38 -3.25 -5.38 -0.97
CA ASN A 38 -3.39 -6.53 -0.08
C ASN A 38 -2.16 -7.45 -0.16
N GLY A 39 -1.76 -7.82 -1.38
CA GLY A 39 -0.56 -8.62 -1.61
C GLY A 39 0.70 -7.93 -1.11
N GLY A 40 0.84 -6.62 -1.32
CA GLY A 40 1.96 -5.83 -0.83
C GLY A 40 2.13 -5.90 0.70
N LEU A 41 1.05 -5.74 1.46
CA LEU A 41 1.08 -5.92 2.92
C LEU A 41 1.57 -7.32 3.31
N GLY A 42 1.05 -8.36 2.66
CA GLY A 42 1.46 -9.75 2.89
C GLY A 42 2.94 -10.02 2.56
N GLN A 43 3.49 -9.43 1.49
CA GLN A 43 4.91 -9.58 1.14
C GLN A 43 5.83 -8.95 2.18
N PHE A 44 5.39 -7.88 2.84
CA PHE A 44 6.08 -7.26 3.95
C PHE A 44 5.65 -7.80 5.32
N LYS A 45 4.87 -8.89 5.35
CA LYS A 45 4.37 -9.56 6.56
C LYS A 45 3.65 -8.62 7.52
N ASP A 46 2.97 -7.62 6.98
CA ASP A 46 2.31 -6.56 7.77
C ASP A 46 3.25 -5.80 8.72
N ASP A 47 4.58 -5.86 8.51
CA ASP A 47 5.55 -5.20 9.39
C ASP A 47 5.62 -3.69 9.09
N PRO A 48 5.16 -2.83 10.02
CA PRO A 48 5.13 -1.38 9.79
C PRO A 48 6.52 -0.73 9.75
N VAL A 49 7.56 -1.38 10.27
CA VAL A 49 8.94 -0.91 10.16
C VAL A 49 9.44 -1.14 8.74
N VAL A 50 9.23 -2.35 8.20
CA VAL A 50 9.65 -2.69 6.84
C VAL A 50 8.87 -1.90 5.79
N LEU A 51 7.55 -1.74 5.97
CA LEU A 51 6.71 -0.95 5.06
C LEU A 51 7.17 0.52 4.95
N ARG A 52 7.56 1.14 6.08
CA ARG A 52 8.13 2.50 6.08
C ARG A 52 9.48 2.55 5.37
N ALA A 53 10.37 1.61 5.66
CA ALA A 53 11.65 1.51 4.98
C ALA A 53 11.50 1.32 3.45
N ALA A 54 10.50 0.54 3.00
CA ALA A 54 10.20 0.36 1.59
C ALA A 54 9.74 1.67 0.92
N ALA A 55 8.90 2.46 1.60
CA ALA A 55 8.49 3.78 1.11
C ALA A 55 9.69 4.74 1.00
N GLU A 56 10.54 4.79 2.02
CA GLU A 56 11.78 5.60 2.03
C GLU A 56 12.75 5.18 0.92
N TYR A 57 12.93 3.88 0.69
CA TYR A 57 13.77 3.35 -0.40
C TYR A 57 13.32 3.89 -1.76
N VAL A 58 12.02 3.80 -2.06
CA VAL A 58 11.46 4.30 -3.34
C VAL A 58 11.64 5.83 -3.44
N LEU A 59 11.38 6.57 -2.37
CA LEU A 59 11.55 8.03 -2.35
C LEU A 59 13.00 8.44 -2.62
N ARG A 60 13.96 7.75 -1.99
CA ARG A 60 15.40 8.00 -2.19
C ARG A 60 15.79 7.90 -3.66
N TYR A 61 15.38 6.83 -4.34
CA TYR A 61 15.76 6.63 -5.74
C TYR A 61 14.96 7.51 -6.73
N ARG A 62 13.73 7.92 -6.39
CA ARG A 62 13.02 8.95 -7.16
C ARG A 62 13.70 10.32 -7.09
N ALA A 63 14.22 10.68 -5.92
CA ALA A 63 14.94 11.94 -5.75
C ALA A 63 16.25 11.97 -6.58
N LEU A 64 16.96 10.84 -6.64
CA LEU A 64 18.15 10.69 -7.50
C LEU A 64 17.79 10.84 -8.98
N GLN A 65 16.71 10.20 -9.44
CA GLN A 65 16.24 10.32 -10.83
C GLN A 65 15.80 11.75 -11.19
N ALA A 66 15.19 12.48 -10.24
CA ALA A 66 14.81 13.87 -10.47
C ALA A 66 16.04 14.81 -10.58
N GLY A 67 17.13 14.50 -9.87
CA GLY A 67 18.39 15.26 -9.95
C GLY A 67 19.18 14.98 -11.23
N GLU A 68 19.10 13.77 -11.78
CA GLU A 68 19.75 13.39 -13.04
C GLU A 68 19.09 14.04 -14.27
N GLY A 69 17.79 14.37 -14.20
CA GLY A 69 17.05 15.05 -15.27
C GLY A 69 17.17 16.57 -15.30
N ALA A 70 17.77 17.20 -14.27
CA ALA A 70 17.91 18.66 -14.16
C ALA A 70 19.26 19.19 -14.69
N ALA A 71 20.16 18.30 -15.12
CA ALA A 71 21.43 18.64 -15.75
C ALA A 71 21.34 18.48 -17.27
N LEU A 72 20.54 19.32 -17.94
CA LEU A 72 20.54 19.54 -19.39
C LEU A 72 20.34 21.02 -19.69
#